data_AF-A0A943LYT6-F1
#
_entry.id   AF-A0A943LYT6-F1
#
_cell.length_a   1.000
_cell.length_b   1.000
_cell.length_c   1.000
_cell.angle_alpha   90.00
_cell.angle_beta   90.00
_cell.angle_gamma   90.00
#
_symmetry.space_group_name_H-M   'P 1'
#
loop_
_entity.id
_entity.type
_entity.pdbx_description
1 polymer ?
#
loop_
_entity_poly.entity_id
_entity_poly.type
_entity_poly.pdbx_seq_one_letter_code
_entity_poly.pdbx_strand_id
1 'polypeptide(L)'
;MIRFNPVRLADKQTIESYTLPSGIDNCDLAFANMFCWEFKYRSAWAEQEGFLLIRFQIDGGERIGYMQPVGRGDFSHLIPLLREDAHAHGQRLRIIGLTDEGVAAIRAAHPGQFAFDSDRDMEDYLYRADDLRTLTGRRYQPKRNHINRFEAEHPDYRYEPLTRDRFAECQRLEALWRRSHEGRTYELSAEQRAMQRAFDHFEELGLRGGCILVGDRLVAFTYGSAVNEHTFCTHVEKADTEFDGAFTIINKRFAEQLPPQYTLINREEDLGIPGLRHSKLSYHPAALQHKFTAIHLHPDELGCKELWQSSFGDDDAFIDRFVISYYSRRRMLAVEEDGRIVAMLHLLPFRTELGRTTYIYGVATAAARRRRGLSTRLMTEAMRRIGESGDDAAILIPAEPWLRGYYGRFGFAGEVPVQFLSASGFDFGTGDPALDRAMVWRPGAPQPLPEALTCTYAGKE
;
A
#
# COMPACT_ATOMS: atom_id res chain seq x y z
N MET A 1 11.61 -14.08 -23.23
CA MET A 1 11.81 -12.79 -22.54
C MET A 1 10.82 -11.80 -23.10
N ILE A 2 9.98 -11.21 -22.25
CA ILE A 2 8.95 -10.24 -22.67
C ILE A 2 9.65 -8.96 -23.10
N ARG A 3 9.23 -8.37 -24.22
CA ARG A 3 9.72 -7.06 -24.66
C ARG A 3 8.79 -5.95 -24.18
N PHE A 4 9.14 -5.34 -23.06
CA PHE A 4 8.44 -4.17 -22.53
C PHE A 4 8.86 -2.88 -23.24
N ASN A 5 7.88 -2.07 -23.65
CA ASN A 5 8.06 -0.75 -24.23
C ASN A 5 7.64 0.32 -23.21
N PRO A 6 8.43 1.40 -23.01
CA PRO A 6 8.01 2.51 -22.14
C PRO A 6 6.66 3.07 -22.59
N VAL A 7 5.77 3.39 -21.64
CA VAL A 7 4.46 3.97 -21.93
C VAL A 7 4.66 5.35 -22.57
N ARG A 8 4.08 5.53 -23.76
CA ARG A 8 4.08 6.81 -24.51
C ARG A 8 2.66 7.19 -24.86
N LEU A 9 2.45 8.47 -25.13
CA LEU A 9 1.14 9.01 -25.53
C LEU A 9 0.54 8.27 -26.74
N ALA A 10 1.39 7.86 -27.69
CA ALA A 10 0.98 7.10 -28.88
C ALA A 10 0.39 5.71 -28.56
N ASP A 11 0.66 5.16 -27.37
CA ASP A 11 0.20 3.84 -26.95
C ASP A 11 -1.21 3.88 -26.34
N LYS A 12 -1.79 5.08 -26.15
CA LYS A 12 -3.08 5.30 -25.49
C LYS A 12 -4.16 4.38 -26.03
N GLN A 13 -4.37 4.41 -27.35
CA GLN A 13 -5.44 3.64 -27.99
C GLN A 13 -5.25 2.13 -27.80
N THR A 14 -4.00 1.64 -27.85
CA THR A 14 -3.72 0.22 -27.66
C THR A 14 -3.95 -0.20 -26.21
N ILE A 15 -3.43 0.55 -25.23
CA ILE A 15 -3.63 0.25 -23.81
C ILE A 15 -5.11 0.33 -23.43
N GLU A 16 -5.82 1.37 -23.87
CA GLU A 16 -7.24 1.56 -23.61
C GLU A 16 -8.12 0.48 -24.26
N SER A 17 -7.67 -0.16 -25.34
CA SER A 17 -8.39 -1.32 -25.91
C SER A 17 -8.48 -2.50 -24.95
N TYR A 18 -7.60 -2.56 -23.92
CA TYR A 18 -7.63 -3.53 -22.84
C TYR A 18 -8.30 -2.99 -21.58
N THR A 19 -7.95 -1.77 -21.15
CA THR A 19 -8.42 -1.23 -19.87
C THR A 19 -9.88 -0.80 -19.92
N LEU A 20 -10.36 -0.22 -21.03
CA LEU A 20 -11.75 0.24 -21.16
C LEU A 20 -12.79 -0.88 -20.99
N PRO A 21 -12.66 -2.05 -21.64
CA PRO A 21 -13.62 -3.15 -21.47
C PRO A 21 -13.34 -4.03 -20.24
N SER A 22 -12.30 -3.74 -19.43
CA SER A 22 -11.84 -4.67 -18.37
C SER A 22 -12.82 -4.82 -17.21
N GLY A 23 -13.59 -3.76 -16.91
CA GLY A 23 -14.41 -3.67 -15.70
C GLY A 23 -13.63 -3.64 -14.38
N ILE A 24 -12.30 -3.46 -14.44
CA ILE A 24 -11.48 -3.26 -13.25
C ILE A 24 -11.49 -1.77 -12.92
N ASP A 25 -11.83 -1.44 -11.68
CA ASP A 25 -12.05 -0.05 -11.24
C ASP A 25 -10.83 0.60 -10.57
N ASN A 26 -9.67 -0.04 -10.60
CA ASN A 26 -8.41 0.49 -10.05
C ASN A 26 -7.93 1.74 -10.81
N CYS A 27 -7.70 2.85 -10.12
CA CYS A 27 -7.22 4.12 -10.68
C CYS A 27 -5.89 3.99 -11.44
N ASP A 28 -5.05 3.03 -11.07
CA ASP A 28 -3.74 2.78 -11.69
C ASP A 28 -3.88 2.32 -13.15
N LEU A 29 -5.06 1.81 -13.54
CA LEU A 29 -5.36 1.40 -14.92
C LEU A 29 -5.77 2.55 -15.83
N ALA A 30 -5.99 3.76 -15.30
CA ALA A 30 -6.19 4.94 -16.11
C ALA A 30 -4.91 5.25 -16.90
N PHE A 31 -5.00 5.32 -18.24
CA PHE A 31 -3.85 5.62 -19.09
C PHE A 31 -3.17 6.95 -18.72
N ALA A 32 -3.96 7.95 -18.33
CA ALA A 32 -3.43 9.24 -17.87
C ALA A 32 -2.50 9.08 -16.67
N ASN A 33 -2.85 8.25 -15.68
CA ASN A 33 -1.98 7.97 -14.53
C ASN A 33 -0.69 7.27 -14.98
N MET A 34 -0.78 6.22 -15.81
CA MET A 34 0.41 5.52 -16.32
C MET A 34 1.38 6.46 -17.04
N PHE A 35 0.85 7.34 -17.91
CA PHE A 35 1.65 8.28 -18.70
C PHE A 35 2.22 9.43 -17.86
N CYS A 36 1.42 10.04 -17.00
CA CYS A 36 1.84 11.19 -16.20
C CYS A 36 2.91 10.81 -15.17
N TRP A 37 2.85 9.58 -14.63
CA TRP A 37 3.81 9.08 -13.64
C TRP A 37 4.98 8.27 -14.21
N GLU A 38 5.05 8.09 -15.55
CA GLU A 38 6.12 7.31 -16.20
C GLU A 38 7.53 7.76 -15.80
N PHE A 39 7.77 9.06 -15.62
CA PHE A 39 9.09 9.58 -15.25
C PHE A 39 9.58 9.06 -13.87
N LYS A 40 8.64 8.73 -12.97
CA LYS A 40 8.92 8.23 -11.62
C LYS A 40 8.93 6.71 -11.60
N TYR A 41 7.90 6.07 -12.16
CA TYR A 41 7.72 4.62 -12.07
C TYR A 41 8.25 3.85 -13.27
N ARG A 42 8.80 4.52 -14.30
CA ARG A 42 9.33 3.89 -15.52
C ARG A 42 8.36 2.88 -16.12
N SER A 43 7.07 3.22 -16.08
CA SER A 43 5.98 2.36 -16.52
C SER A 43 6.20 1.94 -17.96
N ALA A 44 6.13 0.64 -18.19
CA ALA A 44 6.32 0.02 -19.48
C ALA A 44 5.25 -1.05 -19.70
N TRP A 45 4.93 -1.33 -20.95
CA TRP A 45 3.86 -2.25 -21.32
C TRP A 45 4.31 -3.25 -22.39
N ALA A 46 3.62 -4.38 -22.44
CA ALA A 46 3.76 -5.38 -23.49
C ALA A 46 2.41 -6.06 -23.74
N GLU A 47 2.25 -6.67 -24.91
CA GLU A 47 1.14 -7.55 -25.22
C GLU A 47 1.64 -8.99 -25.27
N GLN A 48 0.92 -9.88 -24.58
CA GLN A 48 1.19 -11.32 -24.62
C GLN A 48 -0.15 -12.06 -24.67
N GLU A 49 -0.36 -12.85 -25.72
CA GLU A 49 -1.52 -13.77 -25.82
C GLU A 49 -2.89 -13.07 -25.61
N GLY A 50 -3.02 -11.81 -26.04
CA GLY A 50 -4.24 -11.03 -25.85
C GLY A 50 -4.43 -10.46 -24.44
N PHE A 51 -3.36 -10.38 -23.65
CA PHE A 51 -3.29 -9.66 -22.38
C PHE A 51 -2.32 -8.48 -22.46
N LEU A 52 -2.74 -7.35 -21.93
CA LEU A 52 -1.89 -6.23 -21.56
C LEU A 52 -1.12 -6.55 -20.29
N LEU A 53 0.20 -6.46 -20.38
CA LEU A 53 1.12 -6.56 -19.25
C LEU A 53 1.69 -5.17 -18.96
N ILE A 54 1.57 -4.70 -17.73
CA ILE A 54 2.21 -3.45 -17.27
C ILE A 54 3.29 -3.81 -16.25
N ARG A 55 4.50 -3.27 -16.45
CA ARG A 55 5.64 -3.35 -15.53
C ARG A 55 6.05 -1.96 -15.10
N PHE A 56 6.40 -1.79 -13.83
CA PHE A 56 6.79 -0.51 -13.26
C PHE A 56 7.82 -0.68 -12.13
N GLN A 57 8.43 0.43 -11.74
CA GLN A 57 9.33 0.57 -10.60
C GLN A 57 8.54 0.97 -9.36
N ILE A 58 8.58 0.13 -8.33
CA ILE A 58 7.86 0.32 -7.06
C ILE A 58 8.52 1.48 -6.30
N ASP A 59 7.69 2.42 -5.83
CA ASP A 59 8.09 3.65 -5.11
C ASP A 59 9.06 4.56 -5.89
N GLY A 60 9.26 4.33 -7.19
CA GLY A 60 10.29 4.98 -7.99
C GLY A 60 11.73 4.52 -7.69
N GLY A 61 11.88 3.37 -7.02
CA GLY A 61 13.17 2.73 -6.77
C GLY A 61 13.56 1.73 -7.87
N GLU A 62 14.48 0.82 -7.55
CA GLU A 62 14.93 -0.20 -8.52
C GLU A 62 14.05 -1.46 -8.52
N ARG A 63 13.18 -1.63 -7.52
CA ARG A 63 12.32 -2.81 -7.40
C ARG A 63 11.28 -2.80 -8.51
N ILE A 64 11.14 -3.91 -9.24
CA ILE A 64 10.11 -4.05 -10.27
C ILE A 64 8.85 -4.72 -9.70
N GLY A 65 7.71 -4.25 -10.18
CA GLY A 65 6.39 -4.82 -9.99
C GLY A 65 5.64 -4.90 -11.32
N TYR A 66 4.63 -5.75 -11.36
CA TYR A 66 3.73 -5.89 -12.49
C TYR A 66 2.31 -5.60 -12.01
N MET A 67 1.49 -4.97 -12.85
CA MET A 67 0.06 -4.91 -12.55
C MET A 67 -0.58 -6.27 -12.83
N GLN A 68 -1.80 -6.50 -12.34
CA GLN A 68 -2.62 -7.61 -12.81
C GLN A 68 -2.69 -7.57 -14.35
N PRO A 69 -2.34 -8.65 -15.06
CA PRO A 69 -2.53 -8.71 -16.50
C PRO A 69 -3.99 -8.46 -16.89
N VAL A 70 -4.22 -7.59 -17.87
CA VAL A 70 -5.56 -7.17 -18.28
C VAL A 70 -5.87 -7.75 -19.67
N GLY A 71 -6.89 -8.59 -19.75
CA GLY A 71 -7.31 -9.24 -20.99
C GLY A 71 -8.56 -10.07 -20.77
N ARG A 72 -9.00 -10.77 -21.82
CA ARG A 72 -10.17 -11.65 -21.71
C ARG A 72 -9.75 -13.01 -21.16
N GLY A 73 -10.36 -13.43 -20.04
CA GLY A 73 -10.18 -14.77 -19.47
C GLY A 73 -9.13 -14.82 -18.35
N ASP A 74 -8.67 -16.03 -18.04
CA ASP A 74 -7.73 -16.29 -16.94
C ASP A 74 -6.28 -16.01 -17.35
N PHE A 75 -5.66 -15.02 -16.71
CA PHE A 75 -4.26 -14.63 -16.94
C PHE A 75 -3.23 -15.55 -16.26
N SER A 76 -3.66 -16.46 -15.38
CA SER A 76 -2.76 -17.19 -14.48
C SER A 76 -1.69 -18.03 -15.19
N HIS A 77 -1.93 -18.41 -16.44
CA HIS A 77 -0.98 -19.10 -17.32
C HIS A 77 0.25 -18.24 -17.70
N LEU A 78 0.15 -16.91 -17.59
CA LEU A 78 1.25 -15.97 -17.88
C LEU A 78 2.21 -15.78 -16.69
N ILE A 79 1.87 -16.27 -15.51
CA ILE A 79 2.69 -16.12 -14.29
C ILE A 79 4.11 -16.67 -14.45
N PRO A 80 4.34 -17.86 -15.03
CA PRO A 80 5.69 -18.36 -15.28
C PRO A 80 6.52 -17.39 -16.13
N LEU A 81 5.92 -16.75 -17.13
CA LEU A 81 6.60 -15.80 -18.02
C LEU A 81 6.94 -14.50 -17.29
N LEU A 82 6.03 -13.96 -16.48
CA LEU A 82 6.31 -12.79 -15.63
C LEU A 82 7.43 -13.09 -14.62
N ARG A 83 7.45 -14.31 -14.07
CA ARG A 83 8.49 -14.76 -13.14
C ARG A 83 9.85 -14.84 -13.82
N GLU A 84 9.91 -15.34 -15.05
CA GLU A 84 11.15 -15.36 -15.84
C GLU A 84 11.68 -13.94 -16.10
N ASP A 85 10.80 -12.99 -16.46
CA ASP A 85 11.21 -11.58 -16.63
C ASP A 85 11.71 -10.99 -15.31
N ALA A 86 11.02 -11.23 -14.19
CA ALA A 86 11.46 -10.75 -12.89
C ALA A 86 12.85 -11.30 -12.50
N HIS A 87 13.06 -12.60 -12.68
CA HIS A 87 14.33 -13.26 -12.39
C HIS A 87 15.46 -12.78 -13.31
N ALA A 88 15.18 -12.45 -14.58
CA ALA A 88 16.17 -11.87 -15.48
C ALA A 88 16.69 -10.50 -14.99
N HIS A 89 15.92 -9.81 -14.14
CA HIS A 89 16.33 -8.57 -13.46
C HIS A 89 16.88 -8.82 -12.04
N GLY A 90 17.11 -10.08 -11.66
CA GLY A 90 17.60 -10.44 -10.33
C GLY A 90 16.59 -10.25 -9.20
N GLN A 91 15.28 -10.21 -9.51
CA GLN A 91 14.22 -9.92 -8.55
C GLN A 91 13.15 -11.02 -8.53
N ARG A 92 12.45 -11.17 -7.40
CA ARG A 92 11.24 -12.01 -7.33
C ARG A 92 10.06 -11.35 -8.03
N LEU A 93 9.12 -12.17 -8.52
CA LEU A 93 7.86 -11.70 -9.08
C LEU A 93 7.01 -11.02 -8.00
N ARG A 94 6.53 -9.81 -8.31
CA ARG A 94 5.56 -9.05 -7.53
C ARG A 94 4.44 -8.58 -8.45
N ILE A 95 3.21 -8.96 -8.15
CA ILE A 95 2.02 -8.48 -8.86
C ILE A 95 1.28 -7.57 -7.90
N ILE A 96 1.00 -6.33 -8.30
CA ILE A 96 0.42 -5.28 -7.45
C ILE A 96 -0.85 -4.76 -8.11
N GLY A 97 -1.85 -4.40 -7.31
CA GLY A 97 -3.15 -3.95 -7.82
C GLY A 97 -4.01 -5.10 -8.33
N LEU A 98 -3.86 -6.29 -7.75
CA LEU A 98 -4.74 -7.43 -8.00
C LEU A 98 -6.12 -7.17 -7.40
N THR A 99 -7.17 -7.54 -8.13
CA THR A 99 -8.53 -7.61 -7.61
C THR A 99 -8.73 -8.88 -6.77
N ASP A 100 -9.83 -8.98 -6.04
CA ASP A 100 -10.21 -10.20 -5.33
C ASP A 100 -10.29 -11.41 -6.27
N GLU A 101 -10.85 -11.24 -7.48
CA GLU A 101 -10.89 -12.28 -8.51
C GLU A 101 -9.49 -12.65 -9.00
N GLY A 102 -8.60 -11.67 -9.16
CA GLY A 102 -7.20 -11.90 -9.49
C GLY A 102 -6.50 -12.76 -8.43
N VAL A 103 -6.68 -12.44 -7.16
CA VAL A 103 -6.16 -13.27 -6.04
C VAL A 103 -6.71 -14.69 -6.11
N ALA A 104 -8.03 -14.84 -6.32
CA ALA A 104 -8.66 -16.16 -6.43
C ALA A 104 -8.10 -16.98 -7.60
N ALA A 105 -7.89 -16.36 -8.77
CA ALA A 105 -7.30 -17.00 -9.94
C ALA A 105 -5.87 -17.49 -9.68
N ILE A 106 -5.02 -16.65 -9.07
CA ILE A 106 -3.65 -17.04 -8.73
C ILE A 106 -3.63 -18.17 -7.71
N ARG A 107 -4.47 -18.11 -6.67
CA ARG A 107 -4.57 -19.17 -5.65
C ARG A 107 -4.98 -20.51 -6.24
N ALA A 108 -5.91 -20.50 -7.20
CA ALA A 108 -6.35 -21.71 -7.88
C ALA A 108 -5.26 -22.31 -8.78
N ALA A 109 -4.56 -21.49 -9.55
CA ALA A 109 -3.56 -21.95 -10.53
C ALA A 109 -2.17 -22.22 -9.94
N HIS A 110 -1.78 -21.52 -8.87
CA HIS A 110 -0.46 -21.59 -8.23
C HIS A 110 -0.60 -21.79 -6.71
N PRO A 111 -1.23 -22.88 -6.26
CA PRO A 111 -1.59 -23.08 -4.86
C PRO A 111 -0.35 -23.05 -3.95
N GLY A 112 -0.42 -22.25 -2.89
CA GLY A 112 0.63 -22.11 -1.88
C GLY A 112 1.87 -21.35 -2.34
N GLN A 113 2.01 -20.94 -3.60
CA GLN A 113 3.25 -20.35 -4.11
C GLN A 113 3.40 -18.84 -3.88
N PHE A 114 2.33 -18.18 -3.42
CA PHE A 114 2.29 -16.73 -3.25
C PHE A 114 1.83 -16.36 -1.85
N ALA A 115 2.35 -15.23 -1.37
CA ALA A 115 1.76 -14.48 -0.26
C ALA A 115 0.97 -13.29 -0.80
N PHE A 116 -0.19 -13.00 -0.20
CA PHE A 116 -1.07 -11.91 -0.58
C PHE A 116 -1.37 -10.99 0.60
N ASP A 117 -1.31 -9.67 0.38
CA ASP A 117 -1.78 -8.67 1.35
C ASP A 117 -2.39 -7.48 0.61
N SER A 118 -3.43 -6.89 1.19
CA SER A 118 -4.01 -5.62 0.73
C SER A 118 -3.61 -4.56 1.75
N ASP A 119 -2.97 -3.49 1.27
CA ASP A 119 -2.69 -2.33 2.10
C ASP A 119 -3.91 -1.40 2.07
N ARG A 120 -4.58 -1.27 3.22
CA ARG A 120 -5.76 -0.42 3.35
C ARG A 120 -5.46 1.03 2.98
N ASP A 121 -4.24 1.49 3.19
CA ASP A 121 -3.84 2.87 2.90
C ASP A 121 -3.81 3.14 1.38
N MET A 122 -3.78 2.07 0.56
CA MET A 122 -3.68 2.11 -0.91
C MET A 122 -4.99 1.73 -1.63
N GLU A 123 -6.07 1.46 -0.90
CA GLU A 123 -7.36 1.08 -1.51
C GLU A 123 -8.11 2.28 -2.08
N ASP A 124 -8.70 2.12 -3.27
CA ASP A 124 -9.44 3.21 -3.91
C ASP A 124 -10.85 3.35 -3.34
N TYR A 125 -11.30 4.59 -3.26
CA TYR A 125 -12.67 4.92 -2.92
C TYR A 125 -13.55 5.03 -4.15
N LEU A 126 -14.49 4.09 -4.30
CA LEU A 126 -15.48 4.09 -5.39
C LEU A 126 -16.81 4.66 -4.90
N TYR A 127 -17.35 5.63 -5.65
CA TYR A 127 -18.62 6.27 -5.35
C TYR A 127 -19.60 6.06 -6.50
N ARG A 128 -20.89 5.92 -6.20
CA ARG A 128 -21.92 6.08 -7.24
C ARG A 128 -21.87 7.51 -7.76
N ALA A 129 -21.78 7.69 -9.06
CA ALA A 129 -21.71 9.02 -9.66
C ALA A 129 -22.94 9.86 -9.28
N ASP A 130 -24.13 9.25 -9.27
CA ASP A 130 -25.39 9.93 -8.90
C ASP A 130 -25.43 10.40 -7.44
N ASP A 131 -24.76 9.69 -6.54
CA ASP A 131 -24.63 10.10 -5.15
C ASP A 131 -23.82 11.41 -5.06
N LEU A 132 -22.71 11.52 -5.80
CA LEU A 132 -21.88 12.73 -5.80
C LEU A 132 -22.53 13.88 -6.59
N ARG A 133 -23.27 13.58 -7.66
CA ARG A 133 -24.03 14.56 -8.45
C ARG A 133 -25.13 15.21 -7.62
N THR A 134 -25.92 14.41 -6.90
CA THR A 134 -27.16 14.88 -6.26
C THR A 134 -26.99 15.17 -4.78
N LEU A 135 -26.09 14.46 -4.10
CA LEU A 135 -25.91 14.50 -2.65
C LEU A 135 -27.26 14.34 -1.91
N THR A 136 -28.13 13.44 -2.36
CA THR A 136 -29.50 13.31 -1.84
C THR A 136 -29.57 12.47 -0.57
N GLY A 137 -30.42 12.87 0.38
CA GLY A 137 -30.71 12.10 1.60
C GLY A 137 -30.01 12.61 2.85
N ARG A 138 -30.39 12.07 4.02
CA ARG A 138 -29.97 12.58 5.34
C ARG A 138 -28.45 12.50 5.54
N ARG A 139 -27.80 11.44 5.05
CA ARG A 139 -26.35 11.22 5.21
C ARG A 139 -25.46 12.26 4.52
N TYR A 140 -25.98 12.94 3.49
CA TYR A 140 -25.28 14.01 2.76
C TYR A 140 -25.69 15.42 3.21
N GLN A 141 -26.55 15.56 4.23
CA GLN A 141 -26.94 16.87 4.75
C GLN A 141 -25.72 17.74 5.14
N PRO A 142 -24.66 17.21 5.77
CA PRO A 142 -23.46 18.01 6.05
C PRO A 142 -22.81 18.59 4.78
N LYS A 143 -22.74 17.80 3.70
CA LYS A 143 -22.16 18.25 2.42
C LYS A 143 -23.00 19.35 1.77
N ARG A 144 -24.32 19.18 1.76
CA ARG A 144 -25.24 20.24 1.29
C ARG A 144 -25.12 21.52 2.14
N ASN A 145 -24.90 21.41 3.45
CA ASN A 145 -24.69 22.57 4.30
C ASN A 145 -23.40 23.33 3.94
N HIS A 146 -22.29 22.63 3.65
CA HIS A 146 -21.06 23.28 3.18
C HIS A 146 -21.27 23.99 1.84
N ILE A 147 -21.98 23.37 0.90
CA ILE A 147 -22.31 23.99 -0.39
C ILE A 147 -23.17 25.24 -0.19
N ASN A 148 -24.28 25.13 0.56
CA ASN A 148 -25.17 26.26 0.81
C ASN A 148 -24.45 27.43 1.49
N ARG A 149 -23.49 27.14 2.39
CA ARG A 149 -22.65 28.17 3.01
C ARG A 149 -21.74 28.83 2.00
N PHE A 150 -20.99 28.06 1.22
CA PHE A 150 -20.11 28.58 0.17
C PHE A 150 -20.89 29.46 -0.82
N GLU A 151 -22.06 29.00 -1.29
CA GLU A 151 -22.90 29.75 -2.23
C GLU A 151 -23.47 31.05 -1.62
N ALA A 152 -23.73 31.06 -0.30
CA ALA A 152 -24.20 32.26 0.40
C ALA A 152 -23.07 33.28 0.64
N GLU A 153 -21.86 32.81 0.94
CA GLU A 153 -20.68 33.66 1.18
C GLU A 153 -20.07 34.19 -0.12
N HIS A 154 -20.21 33.45 -1.22
CA HIS A 154 -19.64 33.76 -2.53
C HIS A 154 -20.70 33.72 -3.64
N PRO A 155 -21.73 34.59 -3.61
CA PRO A 155 -22.85 34.52 -4.57
C PRO A 155 -22.44 34.78 -6.03
N ASP A 156 -21.25 35.34 -6.26
CA ASP A 156 -20.67 35.61 -7.58
C ASP A 156 -19.76 34.49 -8.11
N TYR A 157 -19.66 33.36 -7.38
CA TYR A 157 -18.82 32.25 -7.81
C TYR A 157 -19.25 31.68 -9.17
N ARG A 158 -18.28 31.16 -9.92
CA ARG A 158 -18.51 30.51 -11.22
C ARG A 158 -17.82 29.17 -11.26
N TYR A 159 -18.52 28.17 -11.77
CA TYR A 159 -17.89 26.93 -12.21
C TYR A 159 -17.61 27.03 -13.71
N GLU A 160 -16.38 26.76 -14.12
CA GLU A 160 -15.95 26.75 -15.52
C GLU A 160 -15.31 25.40 -15.86
N PRO A 161 -15.51 24.85 -17.08
CA PRO A 161 -14.70 23.74 -17.57
C PRO A 161 -13.22 24.12 -17.54
N LEU A 162 -12.35 23.18 -17.15
CA LEU A 162 -10.93 23.45 -17.11
C LEU A 162 -10.34 23.49 -18.53
N THR A 163 -9.74 24.61 -18.89
CA THR A 163 -9.14 24.88 -20.20
C THR A 163 -7.70 25.38 -20.06
N ARG A 164 -6.95 25.39 -21.18
CA ARG A 164 -5.51 25.69 -21.20
C ARG A 164 -5.13 27.04 -20.58
N ASP A 165 -6.00 28.05 -20.69
CA ASP A 165 -5.81 29.37 -20.10
C ASP A 165 -5.77 29.36 -18.56
N ARG A 166 -6.36 28.34 -17.91
CA ARG A 166 -6.41 28.19 -16.45
C ARG A 166 -5.28 27.36 -15.86
N PHE A 167 -4.51 26.63 -16.67
CA PHE A 167 -3.48 25.71 -16.17
C PHE A 167 -2.41 26.40 -15.32
N ALA A 168 -1.99 27.60 -15.73
CA ALA A 168 -1.02 28.39 -14.97
C ALA A 168 -1.56 28.82 -13.60
N GLU A 169 -2.88 29.09 -13.49
CA GLU A 169 -3.53 29.40 -12.21
C GLU A 169 -3.63 28.16 -11.31
N CYS A 170 -3.95 26.99 -11.88
CA CYS A 170 -4.00 25.72 -11.16
C CYS A 170 -2.63 25.37 -10.55
N GLN A 171 -1.54 25.54 -11.32
CA GLN A 171 -0.19 25.32 -10.82
C GLN A 171 0.20 26.28 -9.68
N ARG A 172 -0.25 27.54 -9.75
CA ARG A 172 -0.05 28.50 -8.67
C ARG A 172 -0.80 28.10 -7.40
N LEU A 173 -2.06 27.66 -7.52
CA LEU A 173 -2.84 27.20 -6.38
C LEU A 173 -2.20 25.97 -5.72
N GLU A 174 -1.73 25.01 -6.52
CA GLU A 174 -0.99 23.84 -5.99
C GLU A 174 0.29 24.26 -5.25
N ALA A 175 1.07 25.17 -5.83
CA ALA A 175 2.28 25.68 -5.18
C ALA A 175 2.00 26.43 -3.87
N LEU A 176 0.87 27.15 -3.79
CA LEU A 176 0.43 27.82 -2.56
C LEU A 176 0.07 26.82 -1.47
N TRP A 177 -0.70 25.79 -1.81
CA TRP A 177 -1.10 24.73 -0.89
C TRP A 177 0.12 24.02 -0.27
N ARG A 178 1.13 23.71 -1.09
CA ARG A 178 2.39 23.12 -0.59
C ARG A 178 3.16 24.05 0.34
N ARG A 179 3.25 25.34 0.02
CA ARG A 179 3.98 26.30 0.88
C ARG A 179 3.37 26.42 2.28
N SER A 180 2.05 26.26 2.40
CA SER A 180 1.35 26.31 3.68
C SER A 180 1.39 24.98 4.46
N HIS A 181 1.60 23.84 3.80
CA HIS A 181 1.52 22.51 4.43
C HIS A 181 2.86 21.73 4.52
N GLU A 182 3.84 21.97 3.64
CA GLU A 182 5.03 21.10 3.49
C GLU A 182 6.38 21.82 3.65
N GLY A 183 6.39 23.13 3.92
CA GLY A 183 7.63 23.91 3.99
C GLY A 183 8.28 24.16 2.62
N ARG A 184 9.33 25.01 2.60
CA ARG A 184 9.93 25.55 1.37
C ARG A 184 10.91 24.56 0.71
N THR A 185 10.43 23.73 -0.22
CA THR A 185 11.30 23.02 -1.19
C THR A 185 11.22 23.71 -2.57
N TYR A 186 12.36 23.94 -3.21
CA TYR A 186 12.47 24.69 -4.47
C TYR A 186 12.35 23.81 -5.73
N GLU A 187 12.38 22.48 -5.61
CA GLU A 187 12.15 21.55 -6.73
C GLU A 187 10.67 21.19 -6.88
N LEU A 188 10.21 21.00 -8.13
CA LEU A 188 8.88 20.46 -8.40
C LEU A 188 8.75 19.07 -7.78
N SER A 189 7.72 18.88 -6.95
CA SER A 189 7.35 17.56 -6.43
C SER A 189 6.99 16.61 -7.58
N ALA A 190 7.03 15.30 -7.33
CA ALA A 190 6.60 14.32 -8.33
C ALA A 190 5.16 14.58 -8.80
N GLU A 191 4.27 14.96 -7.89
CA GLU A 191 2.88 15.34 -8.20
C GLU A 191 2.82 16.57 -9.14
N GLN A 192 3.61 17.61 -8.89
CA GLN A 192 3.65 18.78 -9.76
C GLN A 192 4.16 18.45 -11.17
N ARG A 193 5.16 17.55 -11.28
CA ARG A 193 5.64 17.06 -12.59
C ARG A 193 4.58 16.23 -13.31
N ALA A 194 3.86 15.37 -12.59
CA ALA A 194 2.75 14.60 -13.13
C ALA A 194 1.61 15.52 -13.62
N MET A 195 1.26 16.53 -12.83
CA MET A 195 0.25 17.54 -13.20
C MET A 195 0.68 18.40 -14.39
N GLN A 196 1.96 18.80 -14.49
CA GLN A 196 2.48 19.48 -15.68
C GLN A 196 2.30 18.61 -16.93
N ARG A 197 2.70 17.33 -16.88
CA ARG A 197 2.52 16.40 -17.99
C ARG A 197 1.05 16.21 -18.37
N ALA A 198 0.16 16.17 -17.37
CA ALA A 198 -1.28 16.11 -17.59
C ALA A 198 -1.80 17.34 -18.35
N PHE A 199 -1.36 18.54 -17.96
CA PHE A 199 -1.73 19.79 -18.62
C PHE A 199 -1.11 19.94 -20.02
N ASP A 200 0.13 19.50 -20.22
CA ASP A 200 0.81 19.56 -21.53
C ASP A 200 0.12 18.70 -22.60
N HIS A 201 -0.63 17.67 -22.18
CA HIS A 201 -1.29 16.70 -23.06
C HIS A 201 -2.78 16.52 -22.70
N PHE A 202 -3.43 17.57 -22.20
CA PHE A 202 -4.75 17.47 -21.57
C PHE A 202 -5.81 16.86 -22.49
N GLU A 203 -5.90 17.37 -23.72
CA GLU A 203 -6.85 16.88 -24.71
C GLU A 203 -6.46 15.51 -25.26
N GLU A 204 -5.18 15.25 -25.55
CA GLU A 204 -4.71 13.96 -26.07
C GLU A 204 -4.89 12.82 -25.06
N LEU A 205 -4.78 13.11 -23.76
CA LEU A 205 -5.05 12.16 -22.69
C LEU A 205 -6.56 11.95 -22.45
N GLY A 206 -7.43 12.75 -23.09
CA GLY A 206 -8.87 12.70 -22.86
C GLY A 206 -9.27 13.16 -21.47
N LEU A 207 -8.45 14.02 -20.84
CA LEU A 207 -8.74 14.56 -19.52
C LEU A 207 -9.97 15.45 -19.56
N ARG A 208 -10.72 15.43 -18.46
CA ARG A 208 -11.83 16.35 -18.19
C ARG A 208 -11.61 16.98 -16.84
N GLY A 209 -11.92 18.26 -16.72
CA GLY A 209 -11.76 18.99 -15.47
C GLY A 209 -12.71 20.16 -15.35
N GLY A 210 -12.70 20.75 -14.16
CA GLY A 210 -13.42 21.97 -13.85
C GLY A 210 -12.64 22.81 -12.85
N CYS A 211 -12.97 24.10 -12.81
CA CYS A 211 -12.47 25.02 -11.79
C CYS A 211 -13.60 25.87 -11.22
N ILE A 212 -13.38 26.40 -10.02
CA ILE A 212 -14.24 27.38 -9.39
C ILE A 212 -13.48 28.69 -9.27
N LEU A 213 -14.12 29.76 -9.69
CA LEU A 213 -13.68 31.13 -9.52
C LEU A 213 -14.59 31.86 -8.53
N VAL A 214 -14.01 32.69 -7.67
CA VAL A 214 -14.71 33.71 -6.88
C VAL A 214 -14.13 35.06 -7.29
N GLY A 215 -14.97 35.94 -7.84
CA GLY A 215 -14.48 37.04 -8.68
C GLY A 215 -13.60 36.52 -9.82
N ASP A 216 -12.35 37.00 -9.90
CA ASP A 216 -11.35 36.55 -10.88
C ASP A 216 -10.33 35.56 -10.29
N ARG A 217 -10.47 35.17 -9.02
CA ARG A 217 -9.53 34.26 -8.35
C ARG A 217 -9.99 32.81 -8.55
N LEU A 218 -9.16 31.97 -9.14
CA LEU A 218 -9.33 30.52 -9.11
C LEU A 218 -9.09 30.00 -7.69
N VAL A 219 -10.14 29.43 -7.08
CA VAL A 219 -10.12 28.96 -5.68
C VAL A 219 -10.17 27.44 -5.57
N ALA A 220 -10.60 26.73 -6.61
CA ALA A 220 -10.54 25.27 -6.65
C ALA A 220 -10.42 24.76 -8.10
N PHE A 221 -9.80 23.60 -8.28
CA PHE A 221 -9.83 22.88 -9.55
C PHE A 221 -9.77 21.38 -9.34
N THR A 222 -10.24 20.65 -10.35
CA THR A 222 -10.17 19.19 -10.39
C THR A 222 -10.04 18.73 -11.84
N TYR A 223 -9.40 17.58 -12.04
CA TYR A 223 -9.42 16.87 -13.31
C TYR A 223 -9.28 15.36 -13.11
N GLY A 224 -9.64 14.62 -14.16
CA GLY A 224 -9.61 13.17 -14.17
C GLY A 224 -9.69 12.57 -15.57
N SER A 225 -9.67 11.25 -15.65
CA SER A 225 -9.85 10.48 -16.88
C SER A 225 -10.69 9.23 -16.68
N ALA A 226 -11.06 8.57 -17.77
CA ALA A 226 -11.70 7.26 -17.70
C ALA A 226 -10.69 6.19 -17.22
N VAL A 227 -11.13 5.36 -16.27
CA VAL A 227 -10.44 4.09 -15.93
C VAL A 227 -10.93 3.02 -16.89
N ASN A 228 -12.24 2.92 -17.03
CA ASN A 228 -12.92 1.99 -17.93
C ASN A 228 -14.19 2.62 -18.54
N GLU A 229 -15.01 1.84 -19.25
CA GLU A 229 -16.23 2.33 -19.92
C GLU A 229 -17.27 2.97 -18.97
N HIS A 230 -17.27 2.62 -17.68
CA HIS A 230 -18.28 3.05 -16.71
C HIS A 230 -17.72 3.70 -15.43
N THR A 231 -16.39 3.73 -15.27
CA THR A 231 -15.70 4.31 -14.11
C THR A 231 -14.78 5.45 -14.54
N PHE A 232 -14.98 6.62 -13.93
CA PHE A 232 -14.14 7.80 -14.11
C PHE A 232 -13.31 8.03 -12.85
N CYS A 233 -12.01 8.27 -12.99
CA CYS A 233 -11.15 8.57 -11.85
C CYS A 233 -10.88 10.07 -11.76
N THR A 234 -11.13 10.65 -10.58
CA THR A 234 -10.70 12.00 -10.23
C THR A 234 -9.28 11.94 -9.67
N HIS A 235 -8.30 12.27 -10.52
CA HIS A 235 -6.87 12.21 -10.18
C HIS A 235 -6.42 13.33 -9.26
N VAL A 236 -6.92 14.54 -9.51
CA VAL A 236 -6.53 15.72 -8.75
C VAL A 236 -7.77 16.50 -8.35
N GLU A 237 -7.82 16.90 -7.09
CA GLU A 237 -8.80 17.83 -6.55
C GLU A 237 -8.07 18.73 -5.56
N LYS A 238 -8.00 20.03 -5.85
CA LYS A 238 -7.30 21.02 -5.04
C LYS A 238 -8.20 22.21 -4.82
N ALA A 239 -8.16 22.75 -3.61
CA ALA A 239 -8.88 23.96 -3.26
C ALA A 239 -8.09 24.78 -2.26
N ASP A 240 -8.34 26.08 -2.30
CA ASP A 240 -7.84 27.04 -1.34
C ASP A 240 -8.56 26.88 0.00
N THR A 241 -7.79 26.65 1.07
CA THR A 241 -8.33 26.41 2.42
C THR A 241 -8.92 27.67 3.06
N GLU A 242 -8.69 28.85 2.48
CA GLU A 242 -9.36 30.09 2.91
C GLU A 242 -10.86 30.09 2.59
N PHE A 243 -11.33 29.22 1.69
CA PHE A 243 -12.70 29.17 1.21
C PHE A 243 -13.43 27.93 1.77
N ASP A 244 -14.20 28.10 2.85
CA ASP A 244 -14.94 27.00 3.46
C ASP A 244 -15.97 26.42 2.49
N GLY A 245 -15.93 25.10 2.31
CA GLY A 245 -16.80 24.39 1.38
C GLY A 245 -16.26 24.27 -0.05
N ALA A 246 -15.13 24.91 -0.41
CA ALA A 246 -14.57 24.89 -1.77
C ALA A 246 -14.34 23.46 -2.32
N PHE A 247 -13.74 22.56 -1.52
CA PHE A 247 -13.60 21.14 -1.86
C PHE A 247 -14.95 20.45 -2.09
N THR A 248 -15.98 20.79 -1.29
CA THR A 248 -17.29 20.13 -1.41
C THR A 248 -18.03 20.58 -2.67
N ILE A 249 -17.95 21.86 -3.02
CA ILE A 249 -18.64 22.40 -4.18
C ILE A 249 -17.94 22.00 -5.49
N ILE A 250 -16.60 22.01 -5.58
CA ILE A 250 -15.89 21.55 -6.79
C ILE A 250 -16.19 20.09 -7.07
N ASN A 251 -16.21 19.26 -6.02
CA ASN A 251 -16.52 17.83 -6.15
C ASN A 251 -17.92 17.61 -6.77
N LYS A 252 -18.94 18.28 -6.21
CA LYS A 252 -20.33 18.16 -6.71
C LYS A 252 -20.44 18.68 -8.14
N ARG A 253 -19.96 19.91 -8.39
CA ARG A 253 -20.09 20.55 -9.71
C ARG A 253 -19.39 19.76 -10.79
N PHE A 254 -18.21 19.21 -10.50
CA PHE A 254 -17.52 18.34 -11.45
C PHE A 254 -18.29 17.04 -11.72
N ALA A 255 -18.80 16.38 -10.68
CA ALA A 255 -19.61 15.16 -10.84
C ALA A 255 -20.87 15.40 -11.72
N GLU A 256 -21.51 16.58 -11.60
CA GLU A 256 -22.64 16.99 -12.46
C GLU A 256 -22.28 17.09 -13.94
N GLN A 257 -21.03 17.42 -14.27
CA GLN A 257 -20.57 17.55 -15.66
C GLN A 257 -20.08 16.23 -16.28
N LEU A 258 -19.88 15.18 -15.47
CA LEU A 258 -19.39 13.91 -15.99
C LEU A 258 -20.47 13.22 -16.84
N PRO A 259 -20.11 12.68 -18.02
CA PRO A 259 -21.03 11.96 -18.88
C PRO A 259 -21.84 10.86 -18.15
N PRO A 260 -23.12 10.65 -18.49
CA PRO A 260 -23.98 9.68 -17.80
C PRO A 260 -23.49 8.23 -17.83
N GLN A 261 -22.66 7.86 -18.82
CA GLN A 261 -22.06 6.53 -18.91
C GLN A 261 -21.17 6.18 -17.71
N TYR A 262 -20.57 7.20 -17.06
CA TYR A 262 -19.82 7.00 -15.84
C TYR A 262 -20.78 6.88 -14.67
N THR A 263 -20.98 5.65 -14.23
CA THR A 263 -21.85 5.28 -13.11
C THR A 263 -21.09 5.20 -11.81
N LEU A 264 -19.76 5.04 -11.88
CA LEU A 264 -18.84 5.08 -10.75
C LEU A 264 -17.82 6.21 -10.91
N ILE A 265 -17.45 6.82 -9.78
CA ILE A 265 -16.34 7.76 -9.67
C ILE A 265 -15.34 7.17 -8.69
N ASN A 266 -14.14 6.88 -9.17
CA ASN A 266 -12.98 6.53 -8.35
C ASN A 266 -12.31 7.84 -7.88
N ARG A 267 -12.05 8.00 -6.59
CA ARG A 267 -11.32 9.18 -6.05
C ARG A 267 -9.98 8.81 -5.41
N GLU A 268 -9.35 7.73 -5.86
CA GLU A 268 -8.04 7.21 -5.46
C GLU A 268 -7.94 6.85 -3.96
N GLU A 269 -6.73 6.64 -3.46
CA GLU A 269 -6.43 6.17 -2.10
C GLU A 269 -6.25 7.27 -1.02
N ASP A 270 -6.35 6.93 0.26
CA ASP A 270 -6.18 7.89 1.37
C ASP A 270 -4.73 8.01 1.90
N LEU A 271 -3.81 7.16 1.43
CA LEU A 271 -2.39 7.14 1.76
C LEU A 271 -2.12 7.01 3.28
N GLY A 272 -3.08 6.47 4.04
CA GLY A 272 -2.98 6.36 5.49
C GLY A 272 -3.17 7.68 6.24
N ILE A 273 -3.49 8.78 5.54
CA ILE A 273 -3.64 10.11 6.13
C ILE A 273 -5.01 10.20 6.83
N PRO A 274 -5.08 10.35 8.17
CA PRO A 274 -6.36 10.25 8.90
C PRO A 274 -7.41 11.27 8.46
N GLY A 275 -7.00 12.51 8.19
CA GLY A 275 -7.89 13.57 7.70
C GLY A 275 -8.45 13.27 6.30
N LEU A 276 -7.61 12.75 5.41
CA LEU A 276 -8.02 12.37 4.05
C LEU A 276 -8.97 11.17 4.08
N ARG A 277 -8.64 10.14 4.88
CA ARG A 277 -9.51 8.98 5.12
C ARG A 277 -10.88 9.40 5.64
N HIS A 278 -10.92 10.27 6.64
CA HIS A 278 -12.17 10.80 7.19
C HIS A 278 -12.99 11.53 6.11
N SER A 279 -12.34 12.40 5.32
CA SER A 279 -12.99 13.13 4.23
C SER A 279 -13.59 12.18 3.19
N LYS A 280 -12.83 11.21 2.71
CA LYS A 280 -13.30 10.24 1.71
C LYS A 280 -14.43 9.36 2.24
N LEU A 281 -14.33 8.85 3.47
CA LEU A 281 -15.40 8.07 4.12
C LEU A 281 -16.68 8.89 4.33
N SER A 282 -16.56 10.20 4.59
CA SER A 282 -17.73 11.08 4.80
C SER A 282 -18.61 11.26 3.55
N TYR A 283 -18.12 10.85 2.37
CA TYR A 283 -18.86 10.80 1.12
C TYR A 283 -19.54 9.44 0.87
N HIS A 284 -19.48 8.50 1.82
CA HIS A 284 -20.17 7.21 1.77
C HIS A 284 -19.83 6.40 0.51
N PRO A 285 -18.56 5.98 0.34
CA PRO A 285 -18.16 5.17 -0.80
C PRO A 285 -19.07 3.94 -0.94
N ALA A 286 -19.39 3.58 -2.18
CA ALA A 286 -20.17 2.39 -2.51
C ALA A 286 -19.33 1.12 -2.28
N ALA A 287 -18.03 1.20 -2.50
CA ALA A 287 -17.06 0.14 -2.24
C ALA A 287 -15.67 0.74 -1.98
N LEU A 288 -14.83 -0.04 -1.32
CA LEU A 288 -13.39 0.14 -1.36
C LEU A 288 -12.84 -0.90 -2.35
N GLN A 289 -12.10 -0.44 -3.36
CA GLN A 289 -11.46 -1.34 -4.31
C GLN A 289 -10.16 -1.83 -3.69
N HIS A 290 -10.13 -3.11 -3.30
CA HIS A 290 -8.91 -3.74 -2.82
C HIS A 290 -7.83 -3.73 -3.92
N LYS A 291 -6.58 -3.54 -3.49
CA LYS A 291 -5.39 -3.58 -4.34
C LYS A 291 -4.37 -4.53 -3.73
N PHE A 292 -4.53 -5.83 -4.00
CA PHE A 292 -3.62 -6.82 -3.41
C PHE A 292 -2.24 -6.77 -4.05
N THR A 293 -1.23 -6.96 -3.20
CA THR A 293 0.12 -7.34 -3.61
C THR A 293 0.27 -8.85 -3.46
N ALA A 294 0.66 -9.52 -4.53
CA ALA A 294 1.11 -10.90 -4.52
C ALA A 294 2.63 -10.96 -4.72
N ILE A 295 3.34 -11.65 -3.84
CA ILE A 295 4.77 -11.96 -4.03
C ILE A 295 4.96 -13.46 -4.22
N HIS A 296 5.73 -13.85 -5.23
CA HIS A 296 6.11 -15.25 -5.40
C HIS A 296 7.09 -15.63 -4.29
N LEU A 297 6.72 -16.64 -3.51
CA LEU A 297 7.48 -17.10 -2.37
C LEU A 297 8.64 -17.97 -2.82
N HIS A 298 9.79 -17.74 -2.20
CA HIS A 298 10.91 -18.64 -2.37
C HIS A 298 10.77 -19.91 -1.53
N PRO A 299 11.53 -20.99 -1.84
CA PRO A 299 11.39 -22.28 -1.15
C PRO A 299 11.54 -22.22 0.38
N ASP A 300 12.44 -21.39 0.89
CA ASP A 300 12.61 -21.19 2.34
C ASP A 300 11.48 -20.40 2.97
N GLU A 301 10.90 -19.42 2.27
CA GLU A 301 9.71 -18.68 2.71
C GLU A 301 8.49 -19.60 2.77
N LEU A 302 8.34 -20.50 1.78
CA LEU A 302 7.31 -21.54 1.79
C LEU A 302 7.45 -22.47 2.99
N GLY A 303 8.66 -23.01 3.23
CA GLY A 303 8.93 -23.87 4.37
C GLY A 303 8.71 -23.16 5.72
N CYS A 304 9.02 -21.86 5.81
CA CYS A 304 8.70 -21.06 6.99
C CYS A 304 7.20 -20.96 7.21
N LYS A 305 6.45 -20.64 6.16
CA LYS A 305 5.00 -20.48 6.22
C LYS A 305 4.34 -21.79 6.67
N GLU A 306 4.72 -22.93 6.09
CA GLU A 306 4.24 -24.25 6.50
C GLU A 306 4.56 -24.56 7.98
N LEU A 307 5.79 -24.28 8.42
CA LEU A 307 6.19 -24.49 9.82
C LEU A 307 5.46 -23.54 10.77
N TRP A 308 5.22 -22.29 10.35
CA TRP A 308 4.47 -21.30 11.11
C TRP A 308 3.05 -21.78 11.37
N GLN A 309 2.33 -22.12 10.30
CA GLN A 309 0.94 -22.57 10.36
C GLN A 309 0.78 -23.78 11.26
N SER A 310 1.65 -24.79 11.09
CA SER A 310 1.61 -26.00 11.91
C SER A 310 2.02 -25.79 13.38
N SER A 311 2.72 -24.70 13.69
CA SER A 311 3.20 -24.41 15.06
C SER A 311 2.27 -23.47 15.84
N PHE A 312 1.68 -22.49 15.17
CA PHE A 312 0.92 -21.41 15.80
C PHE A 312 -0.56 -21.40 15.43
N GLY A 313 -0.95 -22.02 14.32
CA GLY A 313 -2.35 -22.07 13.86
C GLY A 313 -2.86 -20.76 13.26
N ASP A 314 -1.99 -19.78 13.03
CA ASP A 314 -2.33 -18.52 12.38
C ASP A 314 -2.77 -18.75 10.92
N ASP A 315 -3.70 -17.91 10.45
CA ASP A 315 -4.23 -18.01 9.09
C ASP A 315 -3.26 -17.50 8.02
N ASP A 316 -3.56 -17.79 6.75
CA ASP A 316 -2.76 -17.34 5.61
C ASP A 316 -2.61 -15.83 5.54
N ALA A 317 -3.66 -15.07 5.87
CA ALA A 317 -3.65 -13.62 5.73
C ALA A 317 -2.68 -12.96 6.72
N PHE A 318 -2.67 -13.43 7.97
CA PHE A 318 -1.74 -12.97 8.99
C PHE A 318 -0.28 -13.25 8.60
N ILE A 319 -0.01 -14.49 8.16
CA ILE A 319 1.36 -14.89 7.81
C ILE A 319 1.82 -14.19 6.52
N ASP A 320 0.96 -14.08 5.52
CA ASP A 320 1.29 -13.41 4.26
C ASP A 320 1.65 -11.94 4.47
N ARG A 321 0.90 -11.24 5.33
CA ARG A 321 1.22 -9.88 5.74
C ARG A 321 2.59 -9.80 6.43
N PHE A 322 2.91 -10.75 7.31
CA PHE A 322 4.24 -10.84 7.91
C PHE A 322 5.34 -11.00 6.86
N VAL A 323 5.13 -11.93 5.90
CA VAL A 323 6.11 -12.24 4.86
C VAL A 323 6.34 -11.07 3.91
N ILE A 324 5.27 -10.36 3.53
CA ILE A 324 5.36 -9.18 2.67
C ILE A 324 6.09 -8.04 3.40
N SER A 325 5.65 -7.71 4.61
CA SER A 325 6.01 -6.45 5.26
C SER A 325 7.22 -6.53 6.19
N TYR A 326 7.49 -7.68 6.80
CA TYR A 326 8.47 -7.78 7.91
C TYR A 326 9.55 -8.84 7.70
N TYR A 327 9.24 -9.92 6.98
CA TYR A 327 10.23 -10.98 6.72
C TYR A 327 11.47 -10.45 5.98
N SER A 328 12.62 -10.98 6.40
CA SER A 328 13.93 -10.77 5.80
C SER A 328 14.77 -12.04 5.91
N ARG A 329 15.25 -12.54 4.77
CA ARG A 329 16.16 -13.70 4.71
C ARG A 329 17.44 -13.50 5.52
N ARG A 330 17.95 -12.26 5.64
CA ARG A 330 19.17 -11.95 6.41
C ARG A 330 18.96 -12.12 7.91
N ARG A 331 17.72 -11.92 8.37
CA ARG A 331 17.33 -11.92 9.78
C ARG A 331 16.50 -13.15 10.18
N MET A 332 16.23 -14.04 9.26
CA MET A 332 15.65 -15.34 9.53
C MET A 332 16.77 -16.34 9.80
N LEU A 333 16.60 -17.15 10.84
CA LEU A 333 17.44 -18.33 11.10
C LEU A 333 16.57 -19.58 10.96
N ALA A 334 17.09 -20.59 10.26
CA ALA A 334 16.41 -21.87 10.16
C ALA A 334 17.35 -23.06 10.13
N VAL A 335 16.79 -24.22 10.47
CA VAL A 335 17.39 -25.53 10.23
C VAL A 335 16.57 -26.22 9.16
N GLU A 336 17.26 -26.66 8.11
CA GLU A 336 16.70 -27.50 7.06
C GLU A 336 17.15 -28.95 7.26
N GLU A 337 16.20 -29.89 7.17
CA GLU A 337 16.46 -31.33 7.10
C GLU A 337 15.61 -31.91 5.97
N ASP A 338 16.19 -32.75 5.11
CA ASP A 338 15.50 -33.42 4.00
C ASP A 338 14.72 -32.46 3.08
N GLY A 339 15.28 -31.28 2.81
CA GLY A 339 14.64 -30.27 1.96
C GLY A 339 13.50 -29.50 2.64
N ARG A 340 13.32 -29.63 3.96
CA ARG A 340 12.23 -29.00 4.72
C ARG A 340 12.77 -28.17 5.87
N ILE A 341 12.18 -27.00 6.07
CA ILE A 341 12.43 -26.16 7.25
C ILE A 341 11.79 -26.85 8.46
N VAL A 342 12.63 -27.28 9.42
CA VAL A 342 12.18 -28.03 10.61
C VAL A 342 12.31 -27.25 11.92
N ALA A 343 13.05 -26.14 11.89
CA ALA A 343 13.08 -25.16 12.98
C ALA A 343 13.36 -23.78 12.39
N MET A 344 12.77 -22.73 12.97
CA MET A 344 12.98 -21.36 12.54
C MET A 344 12.86 -20.36 13.69
N LEU A 345 13.42 -19.16 13.50
CA LEU A 345 13.09 -17.95 14.24
C LEU A 345 13.42 -16.71 13.38
N HIS A 346 12.84 -15.57 13.75
CA HIS A 346 13.07 -14.27 13.11
C HIS A 346 13.69 -13.28 14.10
N LEU A 347 14.65 -12.49 13.63
CA LEU A 347 15.24 -11.38 14.37
C LEU A 347 14.68 -10.07 13.84
N LEU A 348 13.73 -9.47 14.55
CA LEU A 348 13.05 -8.26 14.10
C LEU A 348 13.65 -7.03 14.77
N PRO A 349 14.04 -5.99 14.00
CA PRO A 349 14.66 -4.81 14.57
C PRO A 349 13.60 -3.84 15.11
N PHE A 350 13.78 -3.42 16.37
CA PHE A 350 12.94 -2.44 17.05
C PHE A 350 13.77 -1.36 17.74
N ARG A 351 13.15 -0.22 17.99
CA ARG A 351 13.60 0.79 18.94
C ARG A 351 12.70 0.76 20.15
N THR A 352 13.30 0.75 21.34
CA THR A 352 12.62 0.77 22.63
C THR A 352 13.33 1.75 23.58
N GLU A 353 12.79 1.89 24.78
CA GLU A 353 13.38 2.57 25.93
C GLU A 353 14.75 1.98 26.33
N LEU A 354 15.05 0.76 25.89
CA LEU A 354 16.34 0.09 26.10
C LEU A 354 17.35 0.38 24.98
N GLY A 355 16.97 1.12 23.94
CA GLY A 355 17.82 1.40 22.77
C GLY A 355 17.50 0.51 21.57
N ARG A 356 18.51 0.14 20.79
CA ARG A 356 18.37 -0.80 19.66
C ARG A 356 18.05 -2.18 20.22
N THR A 357 16.87 -2.69 19.91
CA THR A 357 16.36 -3.93 20.47
C THR A 357 16.02 -4.92 19.37
N THR A 358 16.53 -6.15 19.46
CA THR A 358 16.06 -7.25 18.59
C THR A 358 14.91 -8.00 19.27
N TYR A 359 13.78 -8.13 18.58
CA TYR A 359 12.71 -9.04 18.96
C TYR A 359 12.91 -10.39 18.30
N ILE A 360 13.10 -11.45 19.11
CA ILE A 360 13.17 -12.83 18.62
C ILE A 360 11.73 -13.34 18.49
N TYR A 361 11.27 -13.50 17.25
CA TYR A 361 9.88 -13.77 16.91
C TYR A 361 9.69 -15.10 16.17
N GLY A 362 8.53 -15.73 16.35
CA GLY A 362 8.14 -16.95 15.63
C GLY A 362 9.07 -18.16 15.86
N VAL A 363 9.55 -18.36 17.11
CA VAL A 363 10.44 -19.48 17.43
C VAL A 363 9.68 -20.80 17.33
N ALA A 364 9.96 -21.59 16.29
CA ALA A 364 9.25 -22.83 16.01
C ALA A 364 10.20 -24.01 15.79
N THR A 365 9.72 -25.20 16.14
CA THR A 365 10.35 -26.48 15.80
C THR A 365 9.28 -27.51 15.52
N ALA A 366 9.34 -28.13 14.34
CA ALA A 366 8.38 -29.13 13.88
C ALA A 366 8.19 -30.22 14.93
N ALA A 367 6.92 -30.60 15.20
CA ALA A 367 6.58 -31.50 16.30
C ALA A 367 7.40 -32.80 16.31
N ALA A 368 7.57 -33.42 15.14
CA ALA A 368 8.34 -34.66 14.96
C ALA A 368 9.87 -34.50 15.07
N ARG A 369 10.36 -33.27 15.28
CA ARG A 369 11.79 -32.90 15.35
C ARG A 369 12.16 -32.22 16.68
N ARG A 370 11.19 -32.08 17.60
CA ARG A 370 11.41 -31.53 18.94
C ARG A 370 12.33 -32.44 19.77
N ARG A 371 12.90 -31.87 20.85
CA ARG A 371 13.85 -32.55 21.77
C ARG A 371 15.18 -32.99 21.12
N ARG A 372 15.50 -32.50 19.93
CA ARG A 372 16.78 -32.71 19.23
C ARG A 372 17.76 -31.53 19.35
N GLY A 373 17.46 -30.54 20.20
CA GLY A 373 18.29 -29.36 20.41
C GLY A 373 18.28 -28.32 19.28
N LEU A 374 17.39 -28.45 18.29
CA LEU A 374 17.33 -27.55 17.12
C LEU A 374 17.03 -26.09 17.50
N SER A 375 16.01 -25.86 18.34
CA SER A 375 15.70 -24.52 18.86
C SER A 375 16.86 -23.94 19.67
N THR A 376 17.58 -24.76 20.43
CA THR A 376 18.76 -24.32 21.20
C THR A 376 19.87 -23.87 20.28
N ARG A 377 20.14 -24.61 19.20
CA ARG A 377 21.12 -24.20 18.17
C ARG A 377 20.75 -22.85 17.54
N LEU A 378 19.48 -22.66 17.17
CA LEU A 378 19.01 -21.40 16.59
C LEU A 378 19.09 -20.24 17.58
N MET A 379 18.69 -20.44 18.83
CA MET A 379 18.79 -19.42 19.88
C MET A 379 20.24 -19.04 20.17
N THR A 380 21.16 -20.01 20.23
CA THR A 380 22.59 -19.71 20.40
C THR A 380 23.12 -18.84 19.25
N GLU A 381 22.75 -19.17 18.01
CA GLU A 381 23.13 -18.37 16.83
C GLU A 381 22.48 -16.98 16.85
N ALA A 382 21.21 -16.88 17.28
CA ALA A 382 20.53 -15.60 17.46
C ALA A 382 21.28 -14.70 18.45
N MET A 383 21.63 -15.22 19.63
CA MET A 383 22.36 -14.44 20.64
C MET A 383 23.75 -14.02 20.15
N ARG A 384 24.44 -14.88 19.38
CA ARG A 384 25.71 -14.51 18.75
C ARG A 384 25.53 -13.33 17.80
N ARG A 385 24.53 -13.37 16.91
CA ARG A 385 24.26 -12.29 15.94
C ARG A 385 23.83 -10.99 16.61
N ILE A 386 23.01 -11.05 17.65
CA ILE A 386 22.59 -9.89 18.45
C ILE A 386 23.80 -9.24 19.13
N GLY A 387 24.74 -10.06 19.64
CA GLY A 387 26.01 -9.56 20.18
C GLY A 387 26.90 -8.90 19.13
N GLU A 388 26.96 -9.47 17.92
CA GLU A 388 27.75 -8.93 16.80
C GLU A 388 27.17 -7.67 16.17
N SER A 389 25.84 -7.55 16.10
CA SER A 389 25.19 -6.31 15.69
C SER A 389 25.36 -5.21 16.74
N GLY A 390 25.66 -5.59 17.99
CA GLY A 390 25.85 -4.71 19.13
C GLY A 390 24.53 -4.16 19.67
N ASP A 391 23.45 -4.92 19.60
CA ASP A 391 22.15 -4.46 20.09
C ASP A 391 22.16 -4.27 21.61
N ASP A 392 21.48 -3.21 22.06
CA ASP A 392 21.42 -2.83 23.47
C ASP A 392 20.56 -3.78 24.30
N ALA A 393 19.59 -4.43 23.65
CA ALA A 393 18.72 -5.42 24.25
C ALA A 393 18.20 -6.45 23.23
N ALA A 394 17.67 -7.55 23.76
CA ALA A 394 16.80 -8.44 23.02
C ALA A 394 15.55 -8.76 23.83
N ILE A 395 14.43 -8.96 23.14
CA ILE A 395 13.16 -9.33 23.77
C ILE A 395 12.54 -10.54 23.07
N LEU A 396 11.66 -11.24 23.78
CA LEU A 396 10.79 -12.29 23.25
C LEU A 396 9.54 -12.41 24.12
N ILE A 397 8.43 -12.91 23.55
CA ILE A 397 7.21 -13.25 24.30
C ILE A 397 7.10 -14.78 24.36
N PRO A 398 7.16 -15.40 25.55
CA PRO A 398 6.96 -16.83 25.68
C PRO A 398 5.51 -17.21 25.39
N ALA A 399 5.28 -18.07 24.39
CA ALA A 399 3.94 -18.56 24.05
C ALA A 399 3.29 -19.42 25.16
N GLU A 400 4.09 -20.02 26.03
CA GLU A 400 3.64 -20.89 27.12
C GLU A 400 4.45 -20.60 28.40
N PRO A 401 3.87 -20.72 29.61
CA PRO A 401 4.56 -20.39 30.86
C PRO A 401 5.87 -21.14 31.09
N TRP A 402 5.95 -22.42 30.69
CA TRP A 402 7.16 -23.23 30.87
C TRP A 402 8.33 -22.77 30.01
N LEU A 403 8.08 -22.04 28.92
CA LEU A 403 9.12 -21.51 28.04
C LEU A 403 9.97 -20.43 28.74
N ARG A 404 9.48 -19.82 29.83
CA ARG A 404 10.26 -18.88 30.63
C ARG A 404 11.55 -19.51 31.15
N GLY A 405 11.47 -20.73 31.67
CA GLY A 405 12.66 -21.48 32.11
C GLY A 405 13.59 -21.86 30.96
N TYR A 406 13.02 -22.14 29.78
CA TYR A 406 13.81 -22.42 28.57
C TYR A 406 14.64 -21.21 28.13
N TYR A 407 14.00 -20.04 28.00
CA TYR A 407 14.64 -18.79 27.56
C TYR A 407 15.56 -18.20 28.62
N GLY A 408 15.28 -18.42 29.92
CA GLY A 408 16.14 -18.01 31.02
C GLY A 408 17.58 -18.53 30.93
N ARG A 409 17.79 -19.68 30.29
CA ARG A 409 19.14 -20.25 30.05
C ARG A 409 19.99 -19.40 29.09
N PHE A 410 19.37 -18.54 28.30
CA PHE A 410 20.04 -17.58 27.41
C PHE A 410 20.15 -16.18 28.04
N GLY A 411 19.73 -16.02 29.31
CA GLY A 411 19.79 -14.76 30.04
C GLY A 411 18.56 -13.85 29.88
N PHE A 412 17.46 -14.35 29.30
CA PHE A 412 16.20 -13.61 29.28
C PHE A 412 15.52 -13.68 30.65
N ALA A 413 14.99 -12.57 31.14
CA ALA A 413 14.25 -12.51 32.42
C ALA A 413 13.15 -11.44 32.40
N GLY A 414 12.30 -11.45 33.43
CA GLY A 414 11.25 -10.45 33.61
C GLY A 414 9.96 -10.73 32.83
N GLU A 415 8.96 -9.88 33.09
CA GLU A 415 7.63 -9.92 32.46
C GLU A 415 7.18 -8.50 32.15
N VAL A 416 7.86 -7.84 31.22
CA VAL A 416 7.63 -6.41 30.93
C VAL A 416 6.45 -6.29 29.95
N PRO A 417 5.39 -5.53 30.27
CA PRO A 417 4.36 -5.15 29.31
C PRO A 417 4.97 -4.52 28.06
N VAL A 418 4.54 -4.94 26.88
CA VAL A 418 5.01 -4.36 25.62
C VAL A 418 3.86 -3.91 24.74
N GLN A 419 4.08 -2.83 24.01
CA GLN A 419 3.21 -2.38 22.93
C GLN A 419 4.02 -2.29 21.66
N PHE A 420 3.57 -2.94 20.58
CA PHE A 420 4.22 -2.85 19.28
C PHE A 420 3.60 -1.76 18.41
N LEU A 421 4.46 -0.98 17.78
CA LEU A 421 4.10 0.06 16.82
C LEU A 421 4.77 -0.23 15.48
N SER A 422 3.96 -0.31 14.42
CA SER A 422 4.42 -0.49 13.05
C SER A 422 3.53 0.30 12.09
N ALA A 423 4.06 0.66 10.92
CA ALA A 423 3.32 1.44 9.93
C ALA A 423 2.01 0.75 9.51
N SER A 424 2.04 -0.58 9.33
CA SER A 424 0.86 -1.35 8.92
C SER A 424 -0.07 -1.74 10.08
N GLY A 425 0.25 -1.37 11.32
CA GLY A 425 -0.47 -1.84 12.51
C GLY A 425 -0.43 -3.36 12.70
N PHE A 426 0.63 -4.04 12.24
CA PHE A 426 0.78 -5.49 12.41
C PHE A 426 0.94 -5.84 13.89
N ASP A 427 0.24 -6.89 14.31
CA ASP A 427 0.31 -7.42 15.66
C ASP A 427 1.47 -8.42 15.79
N PHE A 428 2.51 -8.02 16.52
CA PHE A 428 3.67 -8.84 16.85
C PHE A 428 3.53 -9.59 18.19
N GLY A 429 2.44 -9.32 18.91
CA GLY A 429 2.11 -9.87 20.21
C GLY A 429 1.28 -11.14 20.12
N THR A 430 0.37 -11.31 21.09
CA THR A 430 -0.47 -12.51 21.25
C THR A 430 -1.90 -12.33 20.74
N GLY A 431 -2.24 -11.26 20.01
CA GLY A 431 -3.63 -10.91 19.69
C GLY A 431 -4.31 -10.02 20.73
N ASP A 432 -3.73 -9.91 21.93
CA ASP A 432 -4.24 -9.11 23.04
C ASP A 432 -3.08 -8.34 23.70
N PRO A 433 -2.95 -7.02 23.45
CA PRO A 433 -1.90 -6.19 24.04
C PRO A 433 -1.87 -6.22 25.57
N ALA A 434 -3.00 -6.54 26.23
CA ALA A 434 -3.05 -6.66 27.67
C ALA A 434 -2.27 -7.88 28.19
N LEU A 435 -2.04 -8.90 27.34
CA LEU A 435 -1.32 -10.13 27.66
C LEU A 435 0.14 -10.14 27.17
N ASP A 436 0.52 -9.18 26.34
CA ASP A 436 1.87 -9.07 25.81
C ASP A 436 2.88 -8.78 26.93
N ARG A 437 3.64 -9.81 27.31
CA ARG A 437 4.68 -9.74 28.36
C ARG A 437 5.99 -10.28 27.84
N ALA A 438 6.92 -9.37 27.57
CA ALA A 438 8.25 -9.72 27.10
C ALA A 438 9.17 -10.16 28.24
N MET A 439 9.95 -11.20 27.99
CA MET A 439 11.21 -11.41 28.68
C MET A 439 12.30 -10.61 27.97
N VAL A 440 13.23 -10.06 28.75
CA VAL A 440 14.27 -9.13 28.29
C VAL A 440 15.65 -9.71 28.55
N TRP A 441 16.54 -9.60 27.57
CA TRP A 441 17.98 -9.83 27.67
C TRP A 441 18.73 -8.52 27.44
N ARG A 442 19.82 -8.29 28.20
CA ARG A 442 20.72 -7.12 28.07
C ARG A 442 22.17 -7.51 28.35
N PRO A 443 23.15 -6.94 27.62
CA PRO A 443 24.57 -7.09 27.95
C PRO A 443 24.95 -6.23 29.16
N GLY A 444 25.59 -6.81 30.19
CA GLY A 444 26.38 -6.05 31.17
C GLY A 444 25.68 -5.30 32.33
N ALA A 445 24.79 -5.96 33.07
CA ALA A 445 24.36 -5.60 34.45
C ALA A 445 23.07 -4.74 34.63
N PRO A 446 22.56 -4.56 35.88
CA PRO A 446 21.18 -4.86 36.26
C PRO A 446 20.42 -3.56 36.53
N GLN A 447 20.23 -2.74 35.50
CA GLN A 447 19.29 -1.64 35.63
C GLN A 447 17.88 -2.22 35.77
N PRO A 448 17.02 -1.63 36.64
CA PRO A 448 15.63 -2.06 36.71
C PRO A 448 15.01 -2.00 35.31
N LEU A 449 14.26 -3.04 34.97
CA LEU A 449 13.50 -3.05 33.73
C LEU A 449 12.47 -1.91 33.79
N PRO A 450 12.20 -1.23 32.67
CA PRO A 450 11.15 -0.23 32.62
C PRO A 450 9.80 -0.87 32.92
N GLU A 451 8.83 -0.06 33.37
CA GLU A 451 7.48 -0.52 33.69
C GLU A 451 6.73 -1.06 32.46
N ALA A 452 7.06 -0.57 31.27
CA ALA A 452 6.56 -1.04 29.98
C ALA A 452 7.59 -0.72 28.87
N LEU A 453 7.46 -1.37 27.71
CA LEU A 453 8.23 -1.04 26.51
C LEU A 453 7.33 -0.65 25.34
N THR A 454 7.67 0.46 24.69
CA THR A 454 7.11 0.84 23.40
C THR A 454 8.04 0.38 22.29
N CYS A 455 7.65 -0.68 21.60
CA CYS A 455 8.44 -1.32 20.55
C CYS A 455 8.09 -0.72 19.19
N THR A 456 8.86 0.25 18.73
CA THR A 456 8.69 0.85 17.39
C THR A 456 9.52 0.10 16.36
N TYR A 457 8.88 -0.47 15.34
CA TYR A 457 9.56 -1.24 14.29
C TYR A 457 10.57 -0.34 13.54
N ALA A 458 11.82 -0.79 13.48
CA ALA A 458 12.91 0.04 12.94
C ALA A 458 13.09 -0.10 11.41
N GLY A 459 12.25 -0.88 10.73
CA GLY A 459 12.29 -1.04 9.27
C GLY A 459 13.19 -2.19 8.79
N LYS A 460 13.20 -2.42 7.47
CA LYS A 460 14.14 -3.34 6.83
C LYS A 460 15.44 -2.60 6.52
N GLU A 461 16.36 -2.53 7.48
CA GLU A 461 17.78 -2.23 7.16
C GLU A 461 18.37 -3.29 6.23
#